data_AF-A0A150RVR3-F1
#
_entry.id   AF-A0A150RVR3-F1
#
_cell.length_a   1.000
_cell.length_b   1.000
_cell.length_c   1.000
_cell.angle_alpha   90.00
_cell.angle_beta   90.00
_cell.angle_gamma   90.00
#
_symmetry.space_group_name_H-M   'P 1'
#
loop_
_entity.id
_entity.type
_entity.pdbx_description
1 polymer ?
#
loop_
_entity_poly.entity_id
_entity_poly.type
_entity_poly.pdbx_seq_one_letter_code
_entity_poly.pdbx_strand_id
1 'polypeptide(L)'
;MGMDWGLGRRLDAVEAEDLVGSELRIDAVSAQLTRHGDVLGTPAYMPPEQARGQRELHGLPSDVYALGAVLYHLLTGRAPYRGSSAIHVLQQVLKGSPVPIVEAAEGNPVPAEVAAICERAMAREIGARYPDAEALAGEYASKGSRHSLRELVRRGPGFAPARRMGASAPSRRRSAPGAR
;
A
#
# COMPACT_ATOMS: atom_id res chain seq x y z
N MET A 1 4.33 21.14 -18.17
CA MET A 1 3.19 20.64 -17.37
C MET A 1 3.76 20.12 -16.05
N GLY A 2 4.11 21.03 -15.15
CA GLY A 2 4.65 20.69 -13.83
C GLY A 2 3.49 20.37 -12.91
N MET A 3 3.57 19.24 -12.21
CA MET A 3 2.62 18.90 -11.16
C MET A 3 2.95 19.77 -9.93
N ASP A 4 2.00 20.63 -9.61
CA ASP A 4 2.01 21.57 -8.51
C ASP A 4 1.94 20.81 -7.17
N TRP A 5 2.96 20.98 -6.32
CA TRP A 5 3.01 20.46 -4.94
C TRP A 5 2.89 21.59 -3.90
N GLY A 6 2.40 22.76 -4.28
CA GLY A 6 2.19 23.87 -3.37
C GLY A 6 1.02 23.65 -2.42
N LEU A 7 1.28 23.15 -1.20
CA LEU A 7 0.81 23.81 0.03
C LEU A 7 1.49 23.20 1.27
N GLY A 8 2.47 23.92 1.81
CA GLY A 8 2.98 23.68 3.14
C GLY A 8 1.91 24.01 4.19
N ARG A 9 1.63 23.05 5.08
CA ARG A 9 1.22 23.39 6.44
C ARG A 9 2.40 23.15 7.36
N ARG A 10 2.88 24.25 7.94
CA ARG A 10 3.76 24.28 9.11
C ARG A 10 3.17 23.34 10.17
N LEU A 11 3.87 22.25 10.44
CA LEU A 11 3.75 21.58 11.72
C LEU A 11 4.81 22.23 12.60
N ASP A 12 4.34 23.00 13.57
CA ASP A 12 5.19 23.53 14.62
C ASP A 12 5.94 22.35 15.26
N ALA A 13 7.23 22.57 15.46
CA ALA A 13 8.16 21.61 16.02
C ALA A 13 7.64 21.14 17.40
N VAL A 14 7.24 19.88 17.48
CA VAL A 14 7.28 19.15 18.74
C VAL A 14 8.71 18.65 18.90
N GLU A 15 9.42 19.29 19.83
CA GLU A 15 10.82 19.02 20.15
C GLU A 15 11.04 17.54 20.48
N ALA A 16 12.16 17.03 19.99
CA ALA A 16 12.46 15.62 19.83
C ALA A 16 12.95 14.91 21.11
N GLU A 17 12.74 15.45 22.32
CA GLU A 17 13.44 14.97 23.52
C GLU A 17 12.63 14.07 24.48
N ASP A 18 11.33 13.85 24.29
CA ASP A 18 10.52 13.08 25.25
C ASP A 18 10.18 11.63 24.84
N LEU A 19 10.81 11.07 23.81
CA LEU A 19 10.41 9.77 23.23
C LEU A 19 11.30 8.59 23.65
N VAL A 20 11.66 8.50 24.93
CA VAL A 20 12.26 7.30 25.55
C VAL A 20 11.17 6.54 26.29
N GLY A 21 10.61 5.51 25.65
CA GLY A 21 9.59 4.64 26.27
C GLY A 21 8.86 3.78 25.26
N SER A 22 9.35 2.55 25.09
CA SER A 22 8.75 1.48 24.29
C SER A 22 7.31 1.15 24.72
N GLU A 23 6.50 0.69 23.75
CA GLU A 23 5.09 0.23 23.82
C GLU A 23 3.99 1.22 23.39
N LEU A 24 4.18 2.54 23.52
CA LEU A 24 3.10 3.52 23.21
C LEU A 24 2.97 3.95 21.73
N ARG A 25 3.85 3.50 20.83
CA ARG A 25 3.86 3.97 19.43
C ARG A 25 2.88 3.25 18.49
N ILE A 26 2.44 2.04 18.83
CA ILE A 26 1.44 1.33 18.01
C ILE A 26 0.08 2.02 18.14
N ASP A 27 -0.30 2.42 19.35
CA ASP A 27 -1.59 3.05 19.63
C ASP A 27 -1.71 4.48 19.07
N ALA A 28 -0.62 5.25 19.06
CA ALA A 28 -0.64 6.60 18.48
C ALA A 28 -0.79 6.57 16.95
N VAL A 29 -0.06 5.67 16.29
CA VAL A 29 -0.17 5.44 14.84
C VAL A 29 -1.56 4.85 14.51
N SER A 30 -2.04 3.88 15.30
CA SER A 30 -3.41 3.35 15.21
C SER A 30 -4.47 4.42 15.41
N ALA A 31 -4.38 5.26 16.44
CA ALA A 31 -5.38 6.26 16.77
C ALA A 31 -5.48 7.34 15.68
N GLN A 32 -4.35 7.70 15.05
CA GLN A 32 -4.33 8.61 13.91
C GLN A 32 -4.88 7.94 12.63
N LEU A 33 -4.58 6.65 12.38
CA LEU A 33 -5.08 5.88 11.23
C LEU A 33 -6.59 5.56 11.33
N THR A 34 -7.09 5.28 12.54
CA THR A 34 -8.47 4.84 12.78
C THR A 34 -9.46 6.01 12.76
N ARG A 35 -9.03 7.24 13.12
CA ARG A 35 -9.89 8.45 13.12
C ARG A 35 -10.30 8.91 11.72
N HIS A 36 -9.61 8.49 10.66
CA HIS A 36 -9.86 8.98 9.31
C HIS A 36 -10.64 8.03 8.39
N GLY A 37 -11.00 6.81 8.81
CA GLY A 37 -11.92 5.93 8.06
C GLY A 37 -11.48 5.48 6.65
N ASP A 38 -10.45 6.09 6.07
CA ASP A 38 -9.95 5.88 4.71
C ASP A 38 -8.74 4.94 4.65
N VAL A 39 -8.23 4.46 5.80
CA VAL A 39 -6.87 3.91 5.92
C VAL A 39 -6.80 2.40 6.18
N LEU A 40 -7.64 1.63 5.50
CA LEU A 40 -7.39 0.18 5.33
C LEU A 40 -6.45 -0.10 4.15
N GLY A 41 -6.21 0.87 3.27
CA GLY A 41 -5.42 0.71 2.05
C GLY A 41 -3.91 0.97 2.20
N THR A 42 -3.50 1.94 3.03
CA THR A 42 -2.11 2.44 3.01
C THR A 42 -1.05 1.47 3.56
N PRO A 43 -1.29 0.69 4.64
CA PRO A 43 -0.28 -0.23 5.15
C PRO A 43 0.01 -1.39 4.19
N ALA A 44 -0.93 -1.76 3.32
CA ALA A 44 -0.80 -2.92 2.44
C ALA A 44 0.26 -2.75 1.34
N TYR A 45 0.67 -1.51 1.04
CA TYR A 45 1.71 -1.16 0.07
C TYR A 45 2.97 -0.60 0.74
N MET A 46 2.99 -0.55 2.08
CA MET A 46 4.05 0.09 2.83
C MET A 46 5.33 -0.78 2.80
N PRO A 47 6.49 -0.19 2.48
CA PRO A 47 7.79 -0.82 2.64
C PRO A 47 8.08 -1.19 4.10
N PRO A 48 8.80 -2.29 4.37
CA PRO A 48 9.03 -2.74 5.74
C PRO A 48 9.80 -1.77 6.64
N GLU A 49 10.69 -0.95 6.07
CA GLU A 49 11.41 0.10 6.79
C GLU A 49 10.47 1.23 7.26
N GLN A 50 9.47 1.58 6.43
CA GLN A 50 8.42 2.53 6.83
C GLN A 50 7.53 1.94 7.91
N ALA A 51 7.21 0.64 7.82
CA ALA A 51 6.46 -0.07 8.85
C ALA A 51 7.17 -0.12 10.21
N ARG A 52 8.51 -0.09 10.21
CA ARG A 52 9.34 -0.01 11.42
C ARG A 52 9.55 1.43 11.93
N GLY A 53 9.18 2.43 11.13
CA GLY A 53 9.44 3.84 11.43
C GLY A 53 10.90 4.27 11.26
N GLN A 54 11.66 3.57 10.42
CA GLN A 54 13.08 3.84 10.11
C GLN A 54 13.20 4.96 9.09
N ARG A 55 12.91 6.19 9.52
CA ARG A 55 12.81 7.38 8.64
C ARG A 55 14.08 7.65 7.86
N GLU A 56 15.23 7.35 8.44
CA GLU A 56 16.56 7.47 7.84
C GLU A 56 16.79 6.57 6.62
N LEU A 57 16.01 5.49 6.50
CA LEU A 57 16.08 4.53 5.39
C LEU A 57 15.05 4.83 4.29
N HIS A 58 14.20 5.85 4.47
CA HIS A 58 13.21 6.23 3.46
C HIS A 58 13.92 6.87 2.26
N GLY A 59 13.62 6.40 1.05
CA GLY A 59 14.18 6.97 -0.18
C GLY A 59 13.68 6.28 -1.44
N LEU A 60 14.40 6.46 -2.55
CA LEU A 60 14.05 5.89 -3.86
C LEU A 60 13.78 4.37 -3.81
N PRO A 61 14.54 3.54 -3.06
CA PRO A 61 14.24 2.11 -2.93
C PRO A 61 12.95 1.79 -2.16
N SER A 62 12.46 2.71 -1.33
CA SER A 62 11.14 2.59 -0.66
C SER A 62 10.01 2.84 -1.67
N ASP A 63 10.17 3.82 -2.55
CA ASP A 63 9.21 4.08 -3.65
C ASP A 63 9.18 2.91 -4.64
N VAL A 64 10.34 2.29 -4.92
CA VAL A 64 10.44 1.05 -5.71
C VAL A 64 9.62 -0.08 -5.10
N TYR A 65 9.69 -0.26 -3.77
CA TYR A 65 8.89 -1.27 -3.10
C TYR A 65 7.39 -0.99 -3.24
N ALA A 66 6.97 0.27 -3.03
CA ALA A 66 5.57 0.65 -3.18
C ALA A 66 5.07 0.42 -4.61
N LEU A 67 5.89 0.72 -5.62
CA LEU A 67 5.59 0.42 -7.02
C LEU A 67 5.48 -1.09 -7.26
N GLY A 68 6.38 -1.88 -6.69
CA GLY A 68 6.32 -3.33 -6.70
C GLY A 68 5.02 -3.86 -6.06
N ALA A 69 4.60 -3.29 -4.93
CA ALA A 69 3.35 -3.66 -4.25
C ALA A 69 2.10 -3.35 -5.09
N VAL A 70 2.12 -2.24 -5.85
CA VAL A 70 1.05 -1.93 -6.82
C VAL A 70 1.08 -2.94 -7.97
N LEU A 71 2.24 -3.23 -8.52
CA LEU A 71 2.39 -4.23 -9.59
C LEU A 71 1.89 -5.61 -9.14
N TYR A 72 2.25 -6.04 -7.93
CA TYR A 72 1.75 -7.27 -7.33
C TYR A 72 0.22 -7.32 -7.34
N HIS A 73 -0.43 -6.22 -6.95
CA HIS A 73 -1.88 -6.13 -6.96
C HIS A 73 -2.43 -6.26 -8.38
N LEU A 74 -1.83 -5.58 -9.36
CA LEU A 74 -2.27 -5.68 -10.75
C LEU A 74 -2.14 -7.10 -11.31
N LEU A 75 -1.10 -7.84 -10.92
CA LEU A 75 -0.83 -9.20 -11.39
C LEU A 75 -1.76 -10.23 -10.74
N THR A 76 -2.07 -10.05 -9.46
CA THR A 76 -2.76 -11.04 -8.63
C THR A 76 -4.22 -10.70 -8.35
N GLY A 77 -4.64 -9.46 -8.65
CA GLY A 77 -5.96 -8.94 -8.28
C GLY A 77 -6.13 -8.66 -6.78
N ARG A 78 -5.06 -8.74 -5.98
CA ARG A 78 -5.11 -8.54 -4.53
C ARG A 78 -3.88 -7.82 -3.99
N ALA A 79 -4.07 -7.03 -2.94
CA ALA A 79 -2.94 -6.39 -2.26
C ALA A 79 -1.98 -7.45 -1.66
N PRO A 80 -0.67 -7.13 -1.55
CA PRO A 80 0.33 -8.09 -1.05
C PRO A 80 0.08 -8.60 0.37
N TYR A 81 -0.45 -7.73 1.23
CA TYR A 81 -0.81 -8.05 2.61
C TYR A 81 -2.27 -7.70 2.86
N ARG A 82 -2.97 -8.54 3.63
CA ARG A 82 -4.41 -8.40 3.89
C ARG A 82 -4.73 -8.75 5.34
N GLY A 83 -5.53 -7.92 5.99
CA GLY A 83 -5.92 -8.14 7.37
C GLY A 83 -7.25 -7.47 7.67
N SER A 84 -7.85 -7.87 8.79
CA SER A 84 -9.07 -7.28 9.34
C SER A 84 -8.86 -5.87 9.92
N SER A 85 -7.62 -5.44 10.12
CA SER A 85 -7.25 -4.11 10.63
C SER A 85 -5.90 -3.64 10.08
N ALA A 86 -5.65 -2.34 10.12
CA ALA A 86 -4.38 -1.74 9.72
C ALA A 86 -3.18 -2.32 10.50
N ILE A 87 -3.35 -2.56 11.82
CA ILE A 87 -2.33 -3.19 12.66
C ILE A 87 -2.05 -4.63 12.24
N HIS A 88 -3.08 -5.41 11.90
CA HIS A 88 -2.86 -6.77 11.43
C HIS A 88 -2.08 -6.79 10.12
N VAL A 89 -2.39 -5.87 9.18
CA VAL A 89 -1.61 -5.70 7.94
C VAL A 89 -0.16 -5.30 8.25
N LEU A 90 0.05 -4.34 9.14
CA LEU A 90 1.38 -3.90 9.55
C LEU A 90 2.22 -5.05 10.14
N GLN A 91 1.61 -5.87 10.99
CA GLN A 91 2.27 -7.05 11.55
C GLN A 91 2.67 -8.05 10.47
N GLN A 92 1.85 -8.24 9.43
CA GLN A 92 2.22 -9.10 8.29
C GLN A 92 3.40 -8.52 7.50
N VAL A 93 3.39 -7.21 7.22
CA VAL A 93 4.50 -6.50 6.57
C VAL A 93 5.79 -6.64 7.37
N LEU A 94 5.72 -6.68 8.70
CA LEU A 94 6.90 -6.87 9.55
C LEU A 94 7.35 -8.33 9.64
N LYS A 95 6.42 -9.28 9.56
CA LYS A 95 6.67 -10.72 9.77
C LYS A 95 7.40 -11.38 8.60
N GLY A 96 7.06 -11.06 7.35
CA GLY A 96 7.58 -11.81 6.22
C GLY A 96 7.28 -11.19 4.87
N SER A 97 7.64 -11.91 3.82
CA SER A 97 7.31 -11.59 2.43
C SER A 97 5.83 -11.87 2.16
N PRO A 98 5.20 -11.23 1.15
CA PRO A 98 3.85 -11.56 0.73
C PRO A 98 3.81 -12.97 0.11
N VAL A 99 2.61 -13.48 -0.15
CA VAL A 99 2.40 -14.74 -0.88
C VAL A 99 3.06 -14.63 -2.27
N PRO A 100 3.84 -15.62 -2.73
CA PRO A 100 4.48 -15.58 -4.05
C PRO A 100 3.48 -15.31 -5.18
N ILE A 101 3.90 -14.60 -6.24
CA ILE A 101 2.97 -14.14 -7.28
C ILE A 101 2.30 -15.31 -8.01
N VAL A 102 3.05 -16.38 -8.25
CA VAL A 102 2.56 -17.59 -8.93
C VAL A 102 1.43 -18.27 -8.16
N GLU A 103 1.49 -18.25 -6.82
CA GLU A 103 0.42 -18.75 -5.96
C GLU A 103 -0.71 -17.73 -5.86
N ALA A 104 -0.36 -16.45 -5.77
CA ALA A 104 -1.30 -15.37 -5.57
C ALA A 104 -2.14 -15.05 -6.83
N ALA A 105 -1.71 -15.45 -8.02
CA ALA A 105 -2.41 -15.16 -9.28
C ALA A 105 -3.61 -16.09 -9.58
N GLU A 106 -3.87 -17.11 -8.75
CA GLU A 106 -5.06 -18.00 -8.86
C GLU A 106 -5.32 -18.56 -10.27
N GLY A 107 -4.25 -18.94 -10.98
CA GLY A 107 -4.32 -19.49 -12.33
C GLY A 107 -4.30 -18.45 -13.46
N ASN A 108 -4.21 -17.15 -13.15
CA ASN A 108 -3.91 -16.13 -14.15
C ASN A 108 -2.44 -16.29 -14.61
N PRO A 109 -2.17 -16.49 -15.92
CA PRO A 109 -0.82 -16.72 -16.41
C PRO A 109 0.02 -15.45 -16.32
N VAL A 110 0.81 -15.32 -15.25
CA VAL A 110 1.80 -14.26 -15.07
C VAL A 110 3.14 -14.72 -15.66
N PRO A 111 3.73 -13.98 -16.63
CA PRO A 111 5.06 -14.31 -17.15
C PRO A 111 6.11 -14.27 -16.04
N ALA A 112 6.97 -15.29 -16.00
CA ALA A 112 7.96 -15.47 -14.93
C ALA A 112 8.89 -14.25 -14.76
N GLU A 113 9.25 -13.59 -15.86
CA GLU A 113 10.09 -12.39 -15.84
C GLU A 113 9.40 -11.22 -15.13
N VAL A 114 8.10 -11.04 -15.36
CA VAL A 114 7.31 -9.96 -14.73
C VAL A 114 7.13 -10.26 -13.23
N ALA A 115 6.91 -11.53 -12.87
CA ALA A 115 6.87 -11.95 -11.47
C ALA A 115 8.21 -11.68 -10.77
N ALA A 116 9.33 -12.06 -11.38
CA ALA A 116 10.67 -11.86 -10.82
C ALA A 116 11.00 -10.37 -10.60
N ILE A 117 10.64 -9.49 -11.55
CA ILE A 117 10.82 -8.04 -11.41
C ILE A 117 10.00 -7.51 -10.23
N CYS A 118 8.74 -7.94 -10.12
CA CYS A 118 7.87 -7.53 -9.02
C CYS A 118 8.40 -8.01 -7.66
N GLU A 119 8.83 -9.26 -7.55
CA GLU A 119 9.38 -9.84 -6.33
C GLU A 119 10.70 -9.17 -5.92
N ARG A 120 11.57 -8.84 -6.89
CA ARG A 120 12.80 -8.07 -6.64
C ARG A 120 12.50 -6.65 -6.16
N ALA A 121 11.55 -5.95 -6.78
CA ALA A 121 11.13 -4.62 -6.34
C ALA A 121 10.61 -4.65 -4.90
N MET A 122 9.92 -5.74 -4.52
CA MET A 122 9.39 -5.98 -3.18
C MET A 122 10.36 -6.71 -2.23
N ALA A 123 11.64 -6.80 -2.57
CA ALA A 123 12.61 -7.46 -1.69
C ALA A 123 12.64 -6.77 -0.32
N ARG A 124 12.76 -7.54 0.75
CA ARG A 124 12.74 -6.99 2.12
C ARG A 124 13.94 -6.09 2.39
N GLU A 125 15.12 -6.55 2.01
CA GLU A 125 16.36 -5.81 2.12
C GLU A 125 16.43 -4.73 1.05
N ILE A 126 16.66 -3.48 1.49
CA ILE A 126 16.74 -2.31 0.59
C ILE A 126 17.79 -2.53 -0.51
N GLY A 127 18.97 -3.07 -0.14
CA GLY A 127 20.06 -3.34 -1.09
C GLY A 127 19.78 -4.44 -2.12
N ALA A 128 18.72 -5.26 -1.92
CA ALA A 128 18.30 -6.27 -2.89
C ALA A 128 17.30 -5.72 -3.93
N ARG A 129 16.76 -4.52 -3.71
CA ARG A 129 15.81 -3.86 -4.61
C ARG A 129 16.52 -3.18 -5.77
N TYR A 130 15.71 -2.59 -6.66
CA TYR A 130 16.22 -1.60 -7.60
C TYR A 130 16.62 -0.32 -6.85
N PRO A 131 17.71 0.35 -7.25
CA PRO A 131 18.12 1.61 -6.63
C PRO A 131 17.08 2.71 -6.84
N ASP A 132 16.36 2.67 -7.96
CA ASP A 132 15.34 3.65 -8.33
C ASP A 132 14.32 3.04 -9.33
N ALA A 133 13.29 3.82 -9.65
CA ALA A 133 12.25 3.42 -10.59
C ALA A 133 12.74 3.33 -12.06
N GLU A 134 13.82 4.04 -12.42
CA GLU A 134 14.38 4.01 -13.77
C GLU A 134 15.04 2.66 -14.03
N ALA A 135 15.82 2.15 -13.08
CA ALA A 135 16.43 0.82 -13.15
C ALA A 135 15.38 -0.30 -13.25
N LEU A 136 14.29 -0.19 -12.48
CA LEU A 136 13.15 -1.11 -12.58
C LEU A 136 12.52 -1.05 -13.98
N ALA A 137 12.22 0.16 -14.48
CA ALA A 137 11.62 0.36 -15.78
C ALA A 137 12.53 -0.14 -16.92
N GLY A 138 13.85 0.02 -16.79
CA GLY A 138 14.84 -0.48 -17.72
C GLY A 138 14.84 -2.01 -17.80
N GLU A 139 14.87 -2.71 -16.66
CA GLU A 139 14.77 -4.17 -16.65
C GLU A 139 13.41 -4.65 -17.17
N TYR A 140 12.34 -3.97 -16.80
CA TYR A 140 11.00 -4.26 -17.31
C TYR A 140 10.93 -4.07 -18.84
N ALA A 141 11.50 -3.02 -19.41
CA ALA A 141 11.51 -2.82 -20.85
C ALA A 141 12.37 -3.85 -21.60
N SER A 142 13.44 -4.35 -20.95
CA SER A 142 14.35 -5.34 -21.54
C SER A 142 13.81 -6.77 -21.47
N LYS A 143 13.15 -7.15 -20.37
CA LYS A 143 12.69 -8.52 -20.11
C LYS A 143 11.17 -8.63 -20.23
N GLY A 144 10.45 -7.69 -19.61
CA GLY A 144 9.00 -7.60 -19.72
C GLY A 144 8.59 -7.26 -21.14
N SER A 145 8.28 -8.28 -21.95
CA SER A 145 7.72 -8.09 -23.28
C SER A 145 6.59 -7.05 -23.21
N ARG A 146 6.68 -5.98 -24.02
CA ARG A 146 5.71 -4.86 -24.03
C ARG A 146 4.25 -5.32 -24.15
N HIS A 147 4.04 -6.54 -24.66
CA HIS A 147 2.74 -7.18 -24.78
C HIS A 147 2.23 -7.80 -23.47
N SER A 148 3.11 -8.27 -22.60
CA SER A 148 2.77 -9.06 -21.40
C SER A 148 1.91 -8.31 -20.38
N LEU A 149 2.31 -7.10 -19.92
CA LEU A 149 1.45 -6.34 -19.00
C LEU A 149 0.16 -5.85 -19.67
N ARG A 150 0.22 -5.42 -20.94
CA ARG A 150 -0.98 -4.97 -21.66
C ARG A 150 -1.98 -6.11 -21.88
N GLU A 151 -1.51 -7.32 -22.09
CA GLU A 151 -2.34 -8.51 -22.22
C GLU A 151 -2.87 -8.99 -20.87
N LEU A 152 -2.03 -8.98 -19.83
CA LEU A 152 -2.44 -9.26 -18.45
C LEU A 152 -3.49 -8.28 -17.95
N VAL A 153 -3.31 -6.97 -18.14
CA VAL A 153 -4.29 -5.96 -17.70
C VAL A 153 -5.60 -6.06 -18.49
N ARG A 154 -5.56 -6.47 -19.76
CA ARG A 154 -6.78 -6.74 -20.56
C ARG A 154 -7.53 -7.98 -20.08
N ARG A 155 -6.83 -8.96 -19.50
CA ARG A 155 -7.41 -10.22 -19.01
C ARG A 155 -7.68 -10.24 -17.50
N GLY A 156 -7.06 -9.33 -16.76
CA GLY A 156 -7.12 -9.29 -15.30
C GLY A 156 -8.51 -8.93 -14.79
N PRO A 157 -8.84 -9.33 -13.55
CA PRO A 157 -10.10 -8.95 -12.92
C PRO A 157 -10.17 -7.42 -12.89
N GLY A 158 -11.22 -6.86 -13.51
CA GLY A 158 -11.42 -5.42 -13.64
C GLY A 158 -11.22 -4.73 -12.30
N PHE A 159 -10.35 -3.71 -12.30
CA PHE A 159 -10.13 -2.82 -11.18
C PHE A 159 -11.49 -2.24 -10.73
N ALA A 160 -12.07 -2.81 -9.68
CA ALA A 160 -13.22 -2.23 -9.02
C ALA A 160 -12.69 -1.25 -7.97
N PRO A 161 -12.70 0.08 -8.22
CA PRO A 161 -12.40 1.03 -7.15
C PRO A 161 -13.39 0.79 -6.03
N ALA A 162 -12.91 0.87 -4.78
CA ALA A 162 -13.71 0.67 -3.59
C ALA A 162 -15.06 1.40 -3.74
N ARG A 163 -16.16 0.64 -3.76
CA ARG A 163 -17.51 1.21 -3.76
C ARG A 163 -17.57 2.20 -2.60
N ARG A 164 -17.73 3.48 -2.93
CA ARG A 164 -18.14 4.51 -1.98
C ARG A 164 -19.46 4.02 -1.40
N MET A 165 -19.44 3.37 -0.23
CA MET A 165 -20.68 3.04 0.46
C MET A 165 -21.34 4.38 0.76
N GLY A 166 -22.51 4.58 0.14
CA GLY A 166 -23.25 5.82 0.21
C GLY A 166 -23.42 6.26 1.65
N ALA A 167 -23.23 7.56 1.86
CA ALA A 167 -23.60 8.24 3.09
C ALA A 167 -24.98 7.74 3.53
N SER A 168 -25.05 7.12 4.71
CA SER A 168 -26.32 6.82 5.34
C SER A 168 -27.06 8.15 5.53
N ALA A 169 -28.17 8.32 4.82
CA ALA A 169 -29.04 9.46 4.97
C ALA A 169 -29.46 9.61 6.44
N PRO A 170 -29.56 10.84 6.98
CA PRO A 170 -29.95 11.04 8.36
C PRO A 170 -31.38 10.54 8.58
N SER A 171 -31.54 9.64 9.55
CA SER A 171 -32.84 9.15 10.00
C SER A 171 -33.70 10.31 10.46
N ARG A 172 -34.71 10.70 9.66
CA ARG A 172 -35.79 11.58 10.12
C ARG A 172 -36.49 10.89 11.29
N ARG A 173 -36.27 11.38 12.52
CA ARG A 173 -37.15 11.12 13.65
C ARG A 173 -38.56 11.59 13.24
N ARG A 174 -39.44 10.65 12.93
CA ARG A 174 -40.89 10.87 12.94
C ARG A 174 -41.30 10.96 14.41
N SER A 175 -41.59 12.16 14.88
CA SER A 175 -42.44 12.37 16.05
C SER A 175 -43.85 11.90 15.68
N ALA A 176 -44.36 10.89 16.37
CA ALA A 176 -45.75 10.47 16.30
C ALA A 176 -46.64 11.47 17.07
N PRO A 177 -47.92 11.63 16.70
CA PRO A 177 -48.89 12.40 17.46
C PRO A 177 -49.57 11.52 18.53
N GLY A 178 -49.51 11.92 19.79
CA GLY A 178 -50.42 11.46 20.85
C GLY A 178 -50.95 12.71 21.56
N ALA A 179 -52.20 13.12 21.40
CA ALA A 179 -53.46 12.51 21.83
C ALA A 179 -53.74 12.68 23.33
N ARG A 180 -54.70 13.60 23.58
CA ARG A 180 -55.49 13.90 24.79
C ARG A 180 -54.92 14.93 25.76
#